data_AF-A0A1G2ZTL7-F1
#
_entry.id   AF-A0A1G2ZTL7-F1
#
_cell.length_a   1.000
_cell.length_b   1.000
_cell.length_c   1.000
_cell.angle_alpha   90.00
_cell.angle_beta   90.00
_cell.angle_gamma   90.00
#
_symmetry.space_group_name_H-M   'P 1'
#
loop_
_entity.id
_entity.type
_entity.pdbx_description
1 polymer ?
#
loop_
_entity_poly.entity_id
_entity_poly.type
_entity_poly.pdbx_seq_one_letter_code
_entity_poly.pdbx_strand_id
1 'polypeptide(L)'
;MRIPAGTPPIFLAHGGADIISPPEHSVLMYLALRKAGVPAELHIYATAAHDFGVRPSDHPCSTWTQACAAWLRYQGFLKLPAQTQ
;
A
#
# COMPACT_ATOMS: atom_id res chain seq x y z
N MET A 1 1.73 -9.34 17.55
CA MET A 1 2.30 -8.04 17.13
C MET A 1 1.67 -6.94 17.97
N ARG A 2 2.46 -6.04 18.57
CA ARG A 2 1.95 -4.92 19.38
C ARG A 2 1.86 -3.68 18.49
N ILE A 3 0.67 -3.07 18.41
CA ILE A 3 0.46 -1.81 17.70
C ILE A 3 0.43 -0.67 18.74
N PRO A 4 1.33 0.33 18.65
CA PRO A 4 1.31 1.48 19.55
C PRO A 4 0.01 2.28 19.46
N ALA A 5 -0.42 2.85 20.59
CA ALA A 5 -1.54 3.81 20.60
C ALA A 5 -1.19 5.02 19.72
N GLY A 6 -2.19 5.55 18.99
CA GLY A 6 -2.00 6.68 18.09
C GLY A 6 -1.28 6.35 16.77
N THR A 7 -1.14 5.06 16.44
CA THR A 7 -0.63 4.66 15.11
C THR A 7 -1.53 5.26 14.01
N PRO A 8 -0.98 5.98 13.01
CA PRO A 8 -1.78 6.64 11.98
C PRO A 8 -2.34 5.62 10.97
N PRO A 9 -3.24 6.04 10.07
CA PRO A 9 -3.61 5.23 8.91
C PRO A 9 -2.39 4.79 8.09
N ILE A 10 -2.38 3.55 7.61
CA ILE A 10 -1.24 2.95 6.90
C ILE A 10 -1.66 2.42 5.52
N PHE A 11 -0.84 2.71 4.51
CA PHE A 11 -0.92 2.12 3.18
C PHE A 11 0.25 1.14 2.98
N LEU A 12 -0.03 -0.06 2.49
CA LEU A 12 0.95 -1.11 2.21
C LEU A 12 0.84 -1.51 0.74
N ALA A 13 1.99 -1.60 0.06
CA ALA A 13 2.13 -2.22 -1.25
C ALA A 13 3.20 -3.31 -1.17
N HIS A 14 2.92 -4.51 -1.68
CA HIS A 14 3.84 -5.65 -1.63
C HIS A 14 3.83 -6.44 -2.94
N GLY A 15 4.99 -6.99 -3.31
CA GLY A 15 5.09 -7.93 -4.42
C GLY A 15 4.64 -9.34 -4.01
N GLY A 16 3.74 -9.95 -4.79
CA GLY A 16 3.26 -11.31 -4.55
C GLY A 16 4.27 -12.40 -4.92
N ALA A 17 5.28 -12.07 -5.73
CA ALA A 17 6.37 -12.96 -6.11
C ALA A 17 7.69 -12.58 -5.40
N ASP A 18 7.61 -11.83 -4.31
CA ASP A 18 8.77 -11.47 -3.50
C ASP A 18 9.26 -12.67 -2.66
N ILE A 19 10.38 -13.26 -3.09
CA ILE A 19 11.03 -14.39 -2.40
C ILE A 19 11.98 -13.95 -1.28
N ILE A 20 12.31 -12.66 -1.19
CA ILE A 20 13.24 -12.10 -0.21
C ILE A 20 12.47 -11.68 1.04
N SER A 21 11.32 -11.04 0.84
CA SER A 21 10.35 -10.72 1.87
C SER A 21 8.98 -11.27 1.44
N PRO A 22 8.55 -12.43 1.94
CA PRO A 22 7.27 -12.99 1.57
C PRO A 22 6.09 -12.03 1.85
N PRO A 23 5.09 -11.94 0.96
CA PRO A 23 3.96 -11.01 1.08
C PRO A 23 3.13 -11.22 2.35
N GLU A 24 3.20 -12.42 2.96
CA GLU A 24 2.60 -12.74 4.25
C GLU A 24 3.02 -11.76 5.36
N HIS A 25 4.22 -11.17 5.28
CA HIS A 25 4.64 -10.13 6.23
C HIS A 25 3.68 -8.93 6.23
N SER A 26 3.31 -8.43 5.04
CA SER A 26 2.35 -7.33 4.93
C SER A 26 0.92 -7.76 5.24
N VAL A 27 0.53 -9.01 4.94
CA VAL A 27 -0.78 -9.55 5.33
C VAL A 27 -0.91 -9.60 6.86
N LEU A 28 0.11 -10.11 7.56
CA LEU A 28 0.14 -10.17 9.02
C LEU A 28 0.07 -8.76 9.63
N MET A 29 0.80 -7.79 9.06
CA MET A 29 0.72 -6.38 9.49
C MET A 29 -0.67 -5.80 9.29
N TYR A 30 -1.28 -5.98 8.10
CA TYR A 30 -2.63 -5.52 7.81
C TYR A 30 -3.66 -6.07 8.80
N LEU A 31 -3.62 -7.38 9.07
CA LEU A 31 -4.53 -8.01 10.03
C LEU A 31 -4.30 -7.49 11.46
N ALA A 32 -3.04 -7.25 11.86
CA ALA A 32 -2.73 -6.69 13.17
C ALA A 32 -3.26 -5.25 13.32
N LEU A 33 -3.08 -4.40 12.29
CA LEU A 33 -3.61 -3.04 12.25
C LEU A 33 -5.15 -3.03 12.31
N ARG A 34 -5.80 -3.87 11.50
CA ARG A 34 -7.25 -4.06 11.49
C ARG A 34 -7.78 -4.47 12.86
N LYS A 35 -7.15 -5.44 13.51
CA LYS A 35 -7.52 -5.89 14.87
C LYS A 35 -7.35 -4.79 15.92
N ALA A 36 -6.38 -3.90 15.73
CA ALA A 36 -6.15 -2.75 16.61
C ALA A 36 -7.06 -1.55 16.29
N GLY A 37 -7.95 -1.64 15.31
CA GLY A 37 -8.83 -0.53 14.91
C GLY A 37 -8.11 0.58 14.12
N VAL A 38 -6.87 0.33 13.66
CA VAL A 38 -6.13 1.28 12.81
C VAL A 38 -6.59 1.13 11.36
N PRO A 39 -7.03 2.21 10.68
CA PRO A 39 -7.35 2.16 9.27
C PRO A 39 -6.12 1.74 8.45
N ALA A 40 -6.26 0.71 7.63
CA ALA A 40 -5.18 0.21 6.80
C ALA A 40 -5.69 -0.19 5.41
N GLU A 41 -4.85 -0.01 4.40
CA GLU A 41 -5.06 -0.45 3.03
C GLU A 41 -3.86 -1.28 2.57
N LEU A 42 -4.10 -2.41 1.91
CA LEU A 42 -3.07 -3.33 1.44
C LEU A 42 -3.29 -3.68 -0.03
N HIS A 43 -2.25 -3.49 -0.84
CA HIS A 43 -2.18 -3.90 -2.24
C HIS A 43 -1.11 -4.98 -2.38
N ILE A 44 -1.49 -6.16 -2.87
CA ILE A 44 -0.55 -7.23 -3.25
C ILE A 44 -0.56 -7.37 -4.76
N TYR A 45 0.59 -7.17 -5.39
CA TYR A 45 0.75 -7.31 -6.84
C TYR A 45 1.30 -8.68 -7.17
N ALA A 46 0.42 -9.60 -7.60
CA ALA A 46 0.69 -11.04 -7.69
C ALA A 46 2.03 -11.42 -8.35
N THR A 47 2.43 -10.74 -9.42
CA THR A 47 3.64 -11.08 -10.20
C THR A 47 4.86 -10.20 -9.89
N ALA A 48 4.73 -9.22 -8.98
CA ALA A 48 5.82 -8.32 -8.68
C ALA A 48 6.84 -8.99 -7.76
N ALA A 49 8.11 -8.95 -8.18
CA ALA A 49 9.24 -9.43 -7.39
C ALA A 49 9.64 -8.40 -6.31
N HIS A 50 10.65 -8.75 -5.52
CA HIS A 50 11.30 -7.82 -4.61
C HIS A 50 11.75 -6.56 -5.35
N ASP A 51 11.57 -5.40 -4.72
CA ASP A 51 12.03 -4.10 -5.23
C ASP A 51 11.51 -3.74 -6.66
N PHE A 52 10.22 -3.94 -6.92
CA PHE A 52 9.62 -3.57 -8.22
C PHE A 52 9.61 -2.05 -8.51
N GLY A 53 9.89 -1.22 -7.50
CA GLY A 53 10.14 0.21 -7.65
C GLY A 53 8.99 1.02 -8.25
N VAL A 54 9.32 2.13 -8.91
CA VAL A 54 8.35 3.10 -9.49
C VAL A 54 8.48 3.27 -11.00
N ARG A 55 9.32 2.45 -11.66
CA ARG A 55 9.53 2.57 -13.11
C ARG A 55 8.25 2.20 -13.86
N PRO A 56 7.82 3.00 -14.84
CA PRO A 56 6.72 2.62 -15.71
C PRO A 56 6.97 1.25 -16.35
N SER A 57 5.94 0.42 -16.38
CA SER A 57 5.93 -0.86 -17.08
C SER A 57 4.50 -1.31 -17.33
N ASP A 58 4.35 -2.32 -18.18
CA ASP A 58 3.05 -2.92 -18.50
C ASP A 58 2.53 -3.84 -17.38
N HIS A 59 3.29 -4.01 -16.29
CA HIS A 59 2.85 -4.78 -15.13
C HIS A 59 1.94 -3.95 -14.22
N PRO A 60 0.88 -4.54 -13.64
CA PRO A 60 -0.03 -3.82 -12.75
C PRO A 60 0.64 -3.16 -11.54
N CYS A 61 1.78 -3.68 -11.08
CA CYS A 61 2.52 -3.08 -9.98
C CYS A 61 3.00 -1.67 -10.29
N SER A 62 3.16 -1.27 -11.56
CA SER A 62 3.59 0.08 -11.93
C SER A 62 2.60 1.17 -11.49
N THR A 63 1.35 0.82 -11.19
CA THR A 63 0.30 1.77 -10.78
C THR A 63 0.20 1.96 -9.26
N TRP A 64 1.07 1.34 -8.45
CA TRP A 64 0.96 1.42 -6.98
C TRP A 64 1.06 2.84 -6.43
N THR A 65 1.87 3.69 -7.07
CA THR A 65 2.00 5.11 -6.69
C THR A 65 0.71 5.88 -6.96
N GLN A 66 -0.05 5.50 -7.99
CA GLN A 66 -1.35 6.09 -8.28
C GLN A 66 -2.38 5.69 -7.23
N ALA A 67 -2.40 4.42 -6.83
CA ALA A 67 -3.23 3.93 -5.73
C ALA A 67 -2.88 4.64 -4.41
N CYS A 68 -1.59 4.75 -4.08
CA CYS A 68 -1.11 5.49 -2.91
C CYS A 68 -1.52 6.98 -2.97
N ALA A 69 -1.38 7.63 -4.13
CA ALA A 69 -1.81 9.01 -4.30
C ALA A 69 -3.33 9.19 -4.15
N ALA A 70 -4.13 8.24 -4.64
CA ALA A 70 -5.59 8.24 -4.43
C ALA A 70 -5.92 8.09 -2.93
N TRP A 71 -5.26 7.15 -2.24
CA TRP A 71 -5.39 6.96 -0.80
C TRP A 71 -5.01 8.23 -0.02
N LEU A 72 -3.87 8.85 -0.32
CA LEU A 72 -3.44 10.09 0.32
C LEU A 72 -4.42 11.26 0.10
N ARG A 73 -5.06 11.36 -1.08
CA ARG A 73 -6.11 12.35 -1.33
C ARG A 73 -7.35 12.08 -0.48
N TYR A 74 -7.77 10.82 -0.39
CA TYR A 74 -8.88 10.42 0.47
C TYR A 74 -8.61 10.73 1.95
N GLN A 75 -7.37 10.56 2.40
CA GLN A 75 -6.94 10.93 3.75
C GLN A 75 -6.76 12.46 3.94
N GLY A 76 -6.92 13.27 2.90
CA GLY A 76 -6.75 14.73 2.97
C GLY A 76 -5.30 15.23 2.95
N PHE A 77 -4.31 14.36 2.70
CA PHE A 77 -2.90 14.74 2.63
C PHE A 77 -2.50 15.33 1.27
N LEU A 78 -3.20 14.97 0.20
CA LEU A 78 -2.98 15.51 -1.14
C LEU A 78 -4.21 16.25 -1.64
N LYS A 79 -3.99 17.32 -2.40
CA LYS A 79 -5.07 18.04 -3.09
C LYS A 79 -5.73 17.15 -4.15
N LEU A 80 -7.03 17.30 -4.31
CA LEU A 80 -7.76 16.73 -5.44
C LEU A 80 -7.16 17.28 -6.74
N PRO A 81 -7.03 16.45 -7.79
CA PRO A 81 -6.58 16.94 -9.08
C PRO A 81 -7.53 18.04 -9.56
N ALA A 82 -6.98 19.12 -10.10
CA ALA A 82 -7.78 20.15 -10.74
C ALA A 82 -8.59 19.48 -11.86
N GLN A 83 -9.92 19.65 -11.82
CA GLN A 83 -10.77 19.20 -12.92
C GLN A 83 -10.33 19.95 -14.17
N THR A 84 -9.75 19.25 -15.12
CA THR A 84 -9.47 19.82 -16.45
C THR A 84 -10.77 19.71 -17.21
N GLN A 85 -11.33 20.86 -17.57
CA GLN A 85 -12.58 20.99 -18.33
C GLN A 85 -12.35 20.62 -19.79
#